data_AF-A0A1B9AUZ5-F1
#
_entry.id   AF-A0A1B9AUZ5-F1
#
_cell.length_a   1.000
_cell.length_b   1.000
_cell.length_c   1.000
_cell.angle_alpha   90.00
_cell.angle_beta   90.00
_cell.angle_gamma   90.00
#
_symmetry.space_group_name_H-M   'P 1'
#
loop_
_entity.id
_entity.type
_entity.pdbx_description
1 polymer ?
#
loop_
_entity_poly.entity_id
_entity_poly.type
_entity_poly.pdbx_seq_one_letter_code
_entity_poly.pdbx_strand_id
1 'polypeptide(L)'
;MNDVFEKRTTVHLAGEDVRLFWRWRGVIDYFERSGRSPDLIMDVFTKLDIPNDPHMNHSVKPLEHSFHNEIDPYDDDYDNGYFDRLEFQQNNTGLWDKPKPTGTILKTLGGSNFKYEGDVKKGTTITYGGCSIVSASQELYQQLLTTFSGQTILLKNPPMADDSPCYLRNWLLVNNHPRILKHYIPSILIKEGYAELVEGSTTELKIHAYEEKTN
;
A
#
# COMPACT_ATOMS: atom_id res chain seq x y z
N MET A 1 41.31 -37.69 0.27
CA MET A 1 40.81 -36.58 -0.57
C MET A 1 39.38 -36.37 -0.15
N ASN A 2 39.13 -35.30 0.62
CA ASN A 2 37.89 -35.08 1.34
C ASN A 2 36.87 -34.39 0.44
N ASP A 3 35.75 -35.08 0.25
CA ASP A 3 34.55 -34.57 -0.40
C ASP A 3 33.71 -33.85 0.67
N VAL A 4 33.81 -32.52 0.71
CA VAL A 4 33.07 -31.67 1.66
C VAL A 4 31.78 -31.25 0.97
N PHE A 5 30.72 -32.01 1.19
CA PHE A 5 29.36 -31.66 0.83
C PHE A 5 28.97 -30.33 1.50
N GLU A 6 28.81 -29.28 0.69
CA GLU A 6 28.11 -28.05 1.07
C GLU A 6 26.65 -28.40 1.42
N LYS A 7 26.37 -28.62 2.70
CA LYS A 7 25.00 -28.56 3.23
C LYS A 7 24.54 -27.10 3.16
N ARG A 8 23.85 -26.74 2.08
CA ARG A 8 23.02 -25.53 2.06
C ARG A 8 21.88 -25.73 3.05
N THR A 9 21.98 -25.07 4.19
CA THR A 9 20.93 -24.99 5.20
C THR A 9 19.77 -24.18 4.63
N THR A 10 18.81 -24.82 3.99
CA THR A 10 17.51 -24.22 3.69
C THR A 10 16.78 -24.03 5.01
N VAL A 11 16.80 -22.81 5.53
CA VAL A 11 16.04 -22.44 6.73
C VAL A 11 14.56 -22.37 6.34
N HIS A 12 13.78 -23.38 6.74
CA HIS A 12 12.33 -23.32 6.64
C HIS A 12 11.81 -22.38 7.73
N LEU A 13 11.65 -21.10 7.38
CA LEU A 13 10.96 -20.11 8.22
C LEU A 13 9.46 -20.31 7.99
N ALA A 14 8.71 -20.65 9.05
CA ALA A 14 7.26 -20.74 9.01
C ALA A 14 6.65 -19.74 10.02
N GLY A 15 5.60 -19.03 9.63
CA GLY A 15 4.85 -18.15 10.53
C GLY A 15 5.53 -16.80 10.85
N GLU A 16 5.45 -16.38 12.12
CA GLU A 16 5.89 -15.05 12.61
C GLU A 16 7.36 -14.72 12.27
N ASP A 17 8.22 -15.73 12.15
CA ASP A 17 9.63 -15.57 11.79
C ASP A 17 9.84 -14.99 10.38
N VAL A 18 8.94 -15.29 9.43
CA VAL A 18 8.99 -14.72 8.08
C VAL A 18 8.67 -13.23 8.13
N ARG A 19 7.71 -12.81 8.98
CA ARG A 19 7.33 -11.40 9.13
C ARG A 19 8.44 -10.59 9.79
N LEU A 20 9.12 -11.16 10.77
CA LEU A 20 10.31 -10.58 11.38
C LEU A 20 11.43 -10.43 10.35
N PHE A 21 11.72 -11.46 9.56
CA PHE A 21 12.74 -11.40 8.51
C PHE A 21 12.52 -10.25 7.52
N TRP A 22 11.29 -10.08 7.01
CA TRP A 22 10.98 -9.01 6.05
C TRP A 22 11.01 -7.61 6.68
N ARG A 23 10.60 -7.46 7.95
CA ARG A 23 10.77 -6.21 8.69
C ARG A 23 12.23 -5.83 8.83
N TRP A 24 13.08 -6.80 9.18
CA TRP A 24 14.52 -6.58 9.29
C TRP A 24 15.19 -6.29 7.94
N ARG A 25 14.71 -6.90 6.85
CA ARG A 25 15.22 -6.62 5.51
C ARG A 25 15.04 -5.14 5.11
N GLY A 26 13.88 -4.54 5.40
CA GLY A 26 13.64 -3.12 5.13
C GLY A 26 14.56 -2.18 5.93
N VAL A 27 14.89 -2.56 7.18
CA VAL A 27 15.85 -1.81 8.01
C VAL A 27 17.26 -1.92 7.43
N ILE A 28 17.68 -3.11 7.01
CA ILE A 28 18.99 -3.33 6.38
C ILE A 28 19.12 -2.53 5.08
N ASP A 29 18.12 -2.61 4.18
CA ASP A 29 18.14 -1.89 2.91
C ASP A 29 18.16 -0.35 3.11
N TYR A 30 17.53 0.17 4.16
CA TYR A 30 17.61 1.58 4.53
C TYR A 30 19.04 2.01 4.92
N PHE A 31 19.73 1.19 5.71
CA PHE A 31 21.10 1.49 6.12
C PHE A 31 22.10 1.41 4.96
N GLU A 32 21.92 0.44 4.05
CA GLU A 32 22.72 0.35 2.82
C GLU A 32 22.54 1.60 1.93
N ARG A 33 21.30 2.05 1.72
CA ARG A 33 21.00 3.24 0.90
C ARG A 33 21.47 4.54 1.53
N SER A 34 21.48 4.63 2.86
CA SER A 34 21.93 5.82 3.58
C SER A 34 23.45 5.89 3.76
N GLY A 35 24.20 4.92 3.23
CA GLY A 35 25.66 4.89 3.28
C GLY A 35 26.21 4.75 4.69
N ARG A 36 25.43 4.19 5.62
CA ARG A 36 25.83 4.02 7.01
C ARG A 36 26.73 2.79 7.14
N SER A 37 27.71 2.86 8.05
CA SER A 37 28.63 1.75 8.23
C SER A 37 27.91 0.54 8.86
N PRO A 38 28.29 -0.70 8.47
CA PRO A 38 27.77 -1.92 9.08
C PRO A 38 27.90 -1.94 10.62
N ASP A 39 28.92 -1.28 11.16
CA ASP A 39 29.12 -1.19 12.61
C ASP A 39 27.98 -0.46 13.34
N LEU A 40 27.41 0.58 12.71
CA LEU A 40 26.26 1.30 13.27
C LEU A 40 25.00 0.44 13.25
N ILE A 41 24.84 -0.39 12.22
CA ILE A 41 23.75 -1.36 12.12
C ILE A 41 23.84 -2.34 13.28
N MET A 42 25.03 -2.90 13.50
CA MET A 42 25.28 -3.84 14.60
C MET A 42 25.09 -3.20 15.98
N ASP A 43 25.48 -1.94 16.17
CA ASP A 43 25.25 -1.19 17.42
C ASP A 43 23.75 -0.96 17.70
N VAL A 44 22.93 -0.76 16.67
CA VAL A 44 21.48 -0.69 16.82
C VAL A 44 20.92 -2.06 17.20
N PHE A 45 21.38 -3.14 16.57
CA PHE A 45 20.95 -4.50 16.90
C PHE A 45 21.29 -4.89 18.35
N THR A 46 22.50 -4.60 18.82
CA THR A 46 22.91 -4.92 20.20
C THR A 46 22.13 -4.13 21.24
N LYS A 47 21.69 -2.91 20.92
CA LYS A 47 20.82 -2.10 21.79
C LYS A 47 19.36 -2.55 21.79
N LEU A 48 18.93 -3.25 20.76
CA LEU A 48 17.58 -3.83 20.66
C LEU A 48 17.51 -5.23 21.26
N ASP A 49 18.63 -5.95 21.30
CA ASP A 49 18.79 -7.25 21.96
C ASP A 49 18.99 -7.08 23.48
N ILE A 50 18.12 -6.28 24.12
CA ILE A 50 18.09 -6.19 25.58
C ILE A 50 17.53 -7.52 26.08
N PRO A 51 18.29 -8.35 26.80
CA PRO A 51 17.74 -9.55 27.41
C PRO A 51 16.59 -9.11 28.31
N ASN A 52 15.43 -9.74 28.16
CA ASN A 52 14.28 -9.54 29.03
C ASN A 52 14.70 -9.78 30.48
N ASP A 53 15.10 -8.73 31.18
CA ASP A 53 15.36 -8.75 32.61
C ASP A 53 13.98 -8.77 33.29
N PRO A 54 13.60 -9.88 33.96
CA PRO A 54 12.27 -10.03 34.54
C PRO A 54 11.97 -9.06 35.69
N HIS A 55 12.92 -8.18 36.06
CA HIS A 55 12.79 -7.27 37.19
C HIS A 55 12.67 -5.77 36.85
N MET A 56 12.70 -5.37 35.57
CA MET A 56 12.54 -3.94 35.23
C MET A 56 11.10 -3.59 34.81
N ASN A 57 10.31 -3.17 35.82
CA ASN A 57 9.08 -2.40 35.63
C ASN A 57 9.42 -0.99 35.11
N HIS A 58 9.75 -0.87 33.84
CA HIS A 58 9.73 0.42 33.15
C HIS A 58 8.48 0.48 32.28
N SER A 59 7.55 1.34 32.70
CA SER A 59 6.44 1.80 31.87
C SER A 59 7.02 2.58 30.69
N VAL A 60 7.36 1.86 29.63
CA VAL A 60 7.74 2.44 28.34
C VAL A 60 6.44 2.85 27.66
N LYS A 61 6.25 4.16 27.48
CA LYS A 61 5.13 4.68 26.69
C LYS A 61 5.24 4.13 25.26
N PRO A 62 4.16 3.59 24.67
CA PRO A 62 4.19 3.10 23.30
C PRO A 62 4.56 4.26 22.36
N LEU A 63 5.68 4.11 21.66
CA LEU A 63 6.04 5.01 20.56
C LEU A 63 5.23 4.57 19.33
N GLU A 64 3.93 4.88 19.31
CA GLU A 64 3.11 4.74 18.12
C GLU A 64 3.39 5.90 17.17
N HIS A 65 4.37 5.73 16.28
CA HIS A 65 4.32 6.38 14.97
C HIS A 65 5.08 5.60 13.89
N SER A 66 4.27 5.03 13.00
CA SER A 66 4.44 4.89 11.54
C SER A 66 5.71 4.26 11.00
N PHE A 67 5.65 2.93 10.80
CA PHE A 67 6.11 2.30 9.55
C PHE A 67 5.12 1.19 9.16
N HIS A 68 4.16 1.49 8.29
CA HIS A 68 3.33 0.49 7.64
C HIS A 68 4.10 -0.09 6.44
N ASN A 69 4.80 -1.19 6.68
CA ASN A 69 5.20 -2.14 5.64
C ASN A 69 3.99 -3.03 5.33
N GLU A 70 3.27 -2.73 4.25
CA GLU A 70 2.36 -3.70 3.64
C GLU A 70 3.17 -4.61 2.72
N ILE A 71 3.43 -5.82 3.22
CA ILE A 71 3.71 -7.00 2.40
C ILE A 71 2.49 -7.18 1.51
N ASP A 72 2.68 -7.16 0.19
CA ASP A 72 1.67 -7.50 -0.82
C ASP A 72 1.56 -9.04 -0.89
N PRO A 73 0.48 -9.68 -0.39
CA PRO A 73 0.28 -11.11 -0.51
C PRO A 73 -0.75 -11.44 -1.61
N TYR A 74 -1.10 -10.51 -2.52
CA TYR A 74 -2.13 -10.76 -3.53
C TYR A 74 -1.52 -11.29 -4.84
N ASP A 75 -0.97 -12.50 -4.74
CA ASP A 75 -1.08 -13.51 -5.79
C ASP A 75 -2.03 -14.59 -5.23
N ASP A 76 -3.00 -15.02 -6.04
CA ASP A 76 -4.00 -16.06 -5.81
C ASP A 76 -5.33 -15.66 -5.12
N ASP A 77 -6.38 -15.62 -5.95
CA ASP A 77 -7.75 -16.10 -5.67
C ASP A 77 -8.37 -15.82 -4.29
N TYR A 78 -8.75 -14.56 -4.03
CA TYR A 78 -9.66 -14.23 -2.93
C TYR A 78 -11.08 -13.98 -3.43
N ASP A 79 -11.80 -15.08 -3.68
CA ASP A 79 -13.26 -15.10 -3.54
C ASP A 79 -13.58 -15.18 -2.04
N ASN A 80 -14.06 -14.08 -1.44
CA ASN A 80 -14.59 -14.11 -0.08
C ASN A 80 -15.67 -13.04 0.10
N GLY A 81 -16.92 -13.49 0.04
CA GLY A 81 -18.14 -12.77 0.38
C GLY A 81 -18.26 -12.40 1.86
N TYR A 82 -17.37 -11.53 2.34
CA TYR A 82 -17.38 -11.01 3.71
C TYR A 82 -17.79 -9.52 3.72
N PHE A 83 -19.04 -9.24 3.31
CA PHE A 83 -19.63 -7.91 3.43
C PHE A 83 -21.04 -7.90 4.04
N ASP A 84 -21.39 -8.93 4.82
CA ASP A 84 -22.73 -9.04 5.42
C ASP A 84 -22.75 -9.38 6.92
N ARG A 85 -21.79 -8.85 7.70
CA ARG A 85 -21.87 -8.96 9.16
C ARG A 85 -21.25 -7.79 9.91
N LEU A 86 -21.99 -6.69 9.97
CA LEU A 86 -21.86 -5.70 11.05
C LEU A 86 -23.25 -5.31 11.58
N GLU A 87 -23.99 -6.33 12.02
CA GLU A 87 -24.89 -6.17 13.18
C GLU A 87 -24.10 -6.54 14.43
N PHE A 88 -23.47 -5.55 15.06
CA PHE A 88 -23.11 -5.62 16.47
C PHE A 88 -23.77 -4.44 17.17
N GLN A 89 -24.96 -4.70 17.70
CA GLN A 89 -25.73 -3.73 18.49
C GLN A 89 -25.09 -3.54 19.87
N GLN A 90 -24.96 -2.25 20.23
CA GLN A 90 -25.38 -1.63 21.49
C GLN A 90 -24.78 -2.14 22.82
N ASN A 91 -24.00 -1.28 23.50
CA ASN A 91 -24.39 -0.56 24.74
C ASN A 91 -23.16 -0.06 25.54
N ASN A 92 -23.21 1.19 26.01
CA ASN A 92 -22.31 1.85 26.98
C ASN A 92 -20.86 2.11 26.51
N THR A 93 -20.27 3.31 26.49
CA THR A 93 -20.42 4.50 27.34
C THR A 93 -19.93 5.75 26.59
N GLY A 94 -20.56 6.90 26.86
CA GLY A 94 -19.89 8.21 26.71
C GLY A 94 -19.89 8.83 25.31
N LEU A 95 -20.89 9.67 25.10
CA LEU A 95 -21.10 10.68 24.06
C LEU A 95 -19.80 11.42 23.62
N TRP A 96 -19.01 10.78 22.76
CA TRP A 96 -18.25 11.48 21.73
C TRP A 96 -18.93 11.07 20.42
N ASP A 97 -19.69 11.98 19.83
CA ASP A 97 -20.17 11.82 18.46
C ASP A 97 -18.94 11.75 17.56
N LYS A 98 -18.38 10.54 17.38
CA LYS A 98 -17.38 10.30 16.36
C LYS A 98 -18.03 10.77 15.06
N PRO A 99 -17.43 11.75 14.35
CA PRO A 99 -18.03 12.26 13.13
C PRO A 99 -18.34 11.05 12.26
N LYS A 100 -19.61 10.96 11.81
CA LYS A 100 -20.03 9.91 10.88
C LYS A 100 -19.01 9.91 9.76
N PRO A 101 -18.38 8.76 9.45
CA PRO A 101 -17.27 8.74 8.51
C PRO A 101 -17.81 9.14 7.12
N THR A 102 -17.62 10.39 6.72
CA THR A 102 -18.17 11.04 5.52
C THR A 102 -17.32 10.80 4.29
N GLY A 103 -17.43 9.60 3.69
CA GLY A 103 -16.77 9.35 2.41
C GLY A 103 -17.53 8.35 1.55
N THR A 104 -17.19 8.37 0.28
CA THR A 104 -17.87 7.64 -0.78
C THR A 104 -17.39 6.19 -0.78
N ILE A 105 -18.34 5.26 -0.77
CA ILE A 105 -18.05 3.82 -0.90
C ILE A 105 -18.01 3.47 -2.39
N LEU A 106 -16.91 2.87 -2.82
CA LEU A 106 -16.70 2.40 -4.18
C LEU A 106 -16.19 0.95 -4.18
N LYS A 107 -16.25 0.33 -5.35
CA LYS A 107 -15.56 -0.93 -5.63
C LYS A 107 -14.35 -0.65 -6.49
N THR A 108 -13.24 -1.35 -6.22
CA THR A 108 -12.13 -1.44 -7.15
C THR A 108 -12.60 -2.17 -8.41
N LEU A 109 -11.83 -2.07 -9.50
CA LEU A 109 -12.10 -2.85 -10.71
C LEU A 109 -11.97 -4.37 -10.48
N GLY A 110 -11.24 -4.78 -9.43
CA GLY A 110 -11.18 -6.16 -8.95
C GLY A 110 -12.35 -6.57 -8.05
N GLY A 111 -13.30 -5.67 -7.79
CA GLY A 111 -14.54 -5.95 -7.03
C GLY A 111 -14.46 -5.71 -5.52
N SER A 112 -13.29 -5.40 -4.96
CA SER A 112 -13.11 -5.14 -3.52
C SER A 112 -13.71 -3.79 -3.14
N ASN A 113 -14.46 -3.74 -2.03
CA ASN A 113 -14.99 -2.48 -1.52
C ASN A 113 -13.88 -1.64 -0.87
N PHE A 114 -13.93 -0.34 -1.09
CA PHE A 114 -13.13 0.64 -0.39
C PHE A 114 -13.94 1.91 -0.17
N LYS A 115 -13.43 2.78 0.70
CA LYS A 115 -14.01 4.09 0.95
C LYS A 115 -12.98 5.15 0.59
N TYR A 116 -13.40 6.28 0.06
CA TYR A 116 -12.50 7.43 -0.09
C TYR A 116 -13.17 8.75 0.30
N GLU A 117 -12.33 9.70 0.71
CA GLU A 117 -12.68 11.07 1.09
C GLU A 117 -11.82 12.05 0.30
N GLY A 118 -12.38 13.23 0.00
CA GLY A 118 -11.73 14.21 -0.88
C GLY A 118 -12.20 14.12 -2.32
N ASP A 119 -11.42 14.69 -3.23
CA ASP A 119 -11.69 14.73 -4.67
C ASP A 119 -10.37 14.73 -5.46
N VAL A 120 -10.41 14.38 -6.74
CA VAL A 120 -9.20 14.30 -7.60
C VAL A 120 -8.46 15.64 -7.67
N LYS A 121 -9.14 16.78 -7.49
CA LYS A 121 -8.53 18.12 -7.58
C LYS A 121 -7.74 18.49 -6.33
N LYS A 122 -8.13 17.98 -5.16
CA LYS A 122 -7.49 18.27 -3.85
C LYS A 122 -6.67 17.11 -3.31
N GLY A 123 -6.81 15.94 -3.89
CA GLY A 123 -6.30 14.68 -3.35
C GLY A 123 -7.36 13.92 -2.57
N THR A 124 -7.07 12.64 -2.35
CA THR A 124 -8.00 11.70 -1.74
C THR A 124 -7.33 10.89 -0.64
N THR A 125 -8.07 10.64 0.44
CA THR A 125 -7.72 9.68 1.47
C THR A 125 -8.58 8.43 1.26
N ILE A 126 -7.94 7.27 1.15
CA ILE A 126 -8.56 6.00 0.78
C ILE A 126 -8.44 5.06 1.97
N THR A 127 -9.57 4.48 2.39
CA THR A 127 -9.65 3.48 3.45
C THR A 127 -10.05 2.12 2.87
N TYR A 128 -9.28 1.08 3.18
CA TYR A 128 -9.48 -0.29 2.71
C TYR A 128 -9.16 -1.31 3.82
N GLY A 129 -9.51 -2.58 3.61
CA GLY A 129 -9.16 -3.66 4.55
C GLY A 129 -9.63 -3.46 5.99
N GLY A 130 -10.73 -2.73 6.20
CA GLY A 130 -11.29 -2.43 7.53
C GLY A 130 -10.63 -1.24 8.25
N CYS A 131 -9.31 -1.10 8.20
CA CYS A 131 -8.58 -0.01 8.88
C CYS A 131 -7.35 0.54 8.14
N SER A 132 -6.94 -0.03 7.00
CA SER A 132 -5.79 0.49 6.24
C SER A 132 -6.13 1.82 5.56
N ILE A 133 -5.20 2.76 5.58
CA ILE A 133 -5.37 4.08 4.98
C ILE A 133 -4.19 4.37 4.05
N VAL A 134 -4.49 4.83 2.84
CA VAL A 134 -3.50 5.35 1.88
C VAL A 134 -4.01 6.68 1.31
N SER A 135 -3.10 7.61 1.06
CA SER A 135 -3.46 8.91 0.47
C SER A 135 -2.86 9.05 -0.93
N ALA A 136 -3.64 9.63 -1.84
CA ALA A 136 -3.18 10.11 -3.13
C ALA A 136 -3.26 11.64 -3.13
N SER A 137 -2.13 12.31 -3.32
CA SER A 137 -2.07 13.77 -3.25
C SER A 137 -2.64 14.43 -4.51
N GLN A 138 -2.90 15.73 -4.44
CA GLN A 138 -3.28 16.54 -5.60
C GLN A 138 -2.23 16.46 -6.70
N GLU A 139 -0.95 16.57 -6.35
CA GLU A 139 0.17 16.58 -7.30
C GLU A 139 0.25 15.26 -8.06
N LEU A 140 0.01 14.12 -7.36
CA LEU A 140 -0.06 12.81 -8.01
C LEU A 140 -1.15 12.78 -9.07
N TYR A 141 -2.36 13.23 -8.74
CA TYR A 141 -3.47 13.26 -9.70
C TYR A 141 -3.19 14.19 -10.88
N GLN A 142 -2.64 15.38 -10.63
CA GLN A 142 -2.27 16.32 -11.68
C GLN A 142 -1.21 15.72 -12.61
N GLN A 143 -0.15 15.13 -12.06
CA GLN A 143 0.89 14.48 -12.86
C GLN A 143 0.33 13.32 -13.68
N LEU A 144 -0.54 12.49 -13.09
CA LEU A 144 -1.19 11.37 -13.78
C LEU A 144 -2.05 11.87 -14.94
N LEU A 145 -2.94 12.82 -14.69
CA LEU A 145 -3.86 13.36 -15.69
C LEU A 145 -3.11 14.07 -16.82
N THR A 146 -2.05 14.83 -16.50
CA THR A 146 -1.22 15.49 -17.50
C THR A 146 -0.42 14.48 -18.33
N THR A 147 0.18 13.46 -17.69
CA THR A 147 1.00 12.45 -18.39
C THR A 147 0.17 11.61 -19.36
N PHE A 148 -1.03 11.20 -18.93
CA PHE A 148 -1.89 10.29 -19.68
C PHE A 148 -3.07 10.98 -20.36
N SER A 149 -3.07 12.31 -20.45
CA SER A 149 -4.15 13.08 -21.06
C SER A 149 -4.49 12.58 -22.47
N GLY A 150 -5.73 12.12 -22.67
CA GLY A 150 -6.20 11.57 -23.94
C GLY A 150 -5.61 10.20 -24.31
N GLN A 151 -4.90 9.53 -23.41
CA GLN A 151 -4.26 8.23 -23.63
C GLN A 151 -5.02 7.11 -22.91
N THR A 152 -4.78 5.88 -23.38
CA THR A 152 -5.23 4.66 -22.71
C THR A 152 -4.09 4.10 -21.86
N ILE A 153 -4.35 3.87 -20.58
CA ILE A 153 -3.42 3.24 -19.63
C ILE A 153 -3.80 1.78 -19.39
N LEU A 154 -2.79 0.96 -19.14
CA LEU A 154 -2.94 -0.45 -18.81
C LEU A 154 -2.96 -0.64 -17.29
N LEU A 155 -3.98 -1.32 -16.80
CA LEU A 155 -4.19 -1.60 -15.37
C LEU A 155 -3.71 -2.99 -14.94
N LYS A 156 -3.42 -3.87 -15.91
CA LYS A 156 -2.87 -5.20 -15.64
C LYS A 156 -1.48 -5.11 -15.01
N ASN A 157 -1.06 -6.19 -14.34
CA ASN A 157 0.33 -6.29 -13.91
C ASN A 157 1.23 -6.38 -15.15
N PRO A 158 2.29 -5.56 -15.25
CA PRO A 158 3.21 -5.62 -16.38
C PRO A 158 3.96 -6.95 -16.39
N PRO A 159 4.31 -7.49 -17.57
CA PRO A 159 5.28 -8.58 -17.70
C PRO A 159 6.58 -8.23 -16.96
N MET A 160 7.30 -9.23 -16.43
CA MET A 160 8.55 -9.01 -15.67
C MET A 160 9.64 -8.24 -16.45
N ALA A 161 9.57 -8.20 -17.78
CA ALA A 161 10.54 -7.54 -18.65
C ALA A 161 10.09 -6.17 -19.18
N ASP A 162 8.91 -5.69 -18.78
CA ASP A 162 8.29 -4.49 -19.35
C ASP A 162 8.22 -3.36 -18.32
N ASP A 163 9.10 -2.38 -18.50
CA ASP A 163 9.15 -1.14 -17.70
C ASP A 163 8.33 0.00 -18.34
N SER A 164 7.47 -0.31 -19.32
CA SER A 164 6.73 0.72 -20.03
C SER A 164 5.89 1.57 -19.06
N PRO A 165 5.96 2.91 -19.17
CA PRO A 165 5.19 3.81 -18.33
C PRO A 165 3.68 3.77 -18.64
N CYS A 166 3.25 3.08 -19.71
CA CYS A 166 1.82 2.92 -20.00
C CYS A 166 1.08 2.07 -18.95
N TYR A 167 1.81 1.30 -18.13
CA TYR A 167 1.26 0.59 -16.99
C TYR A 167 1.19 1.51 -15.78
N LEU A 168 -0.02 1.72 -15.24
CA LEU A 168 -0.24 2.58 -14.07
C LEU A 168 0.67 2.19 -12.89
N ARG A 169 0.85 0.88 -12.67
CA ARG A 169 1.74 0.36 -11.62
C ARG A 169 3.19 0.82 -11.78
N ASN A 170 3.72 0.77 -13.01
CA ASN A 170 5.10 1.16 -13.28
C ASN A 170 5.27 2.67 -13.17
N TRP A 171 4.32 3.43 -13.69
CA TRP A 171 4.32 4.88 -13.55
C TRP A 171 4.29 5.32 -12.08
N LEU A 172 3.44 4.71 -11.24
CA LEU A 172 3.42 4.98 -9.80
C LEU A 172 4.78 4.66 -9.15
N LEU A 173 5.40 3.55 -9.52
CA LEU A 173 6.70 3.15 -8.99
C LEU A 173 7.82 4.15 -9.37
N VAL A 174 7.91 4.53 -10.65
CA VAL A 174 8.93 5.47 -11.14
C VAL A 174 8.81 6.84 -10.48
N ASN A 175 7.58 7.25 -10.14
CA ASN A 175 7.30 8.52 -9.46
C ASN A 175 7.27 8.42 -7.92
N ASN A 176 7.78 7.32 -7.34
CA ASN A 176 7.84 7.09 -5.88
C ASN A 176 6.49 7.13 -5.16
N HIS A 177 5.42 6.70 -5.82
CA HIS A 177 4.09 6.59 -5.22
C HIS A 177 3.77 5.17 -4.75
N PRO A 178 2.91 5.00 -3.72
CA PRO A 178 2.50 3.68 -3.26
C PRO A 178 1.84 2.86 -4.38
N ARG A 179 2.38 1.67 -4.68
CA ARG A 179 1.88 0.80 -5.74
C ARG A 179 0.43 0.37 -5.54
N ILE A 180 -0.01 0.27 -4.28
CA ILE A 180 -1.38 -0.12 -3.92
C ILE A 180 -2.44 0.84 -4.51
N LEU A 181 -2.06 2.09 -4.78
CA LEU A 181 -2.95 3.08 -5.40
C LEU A 181 -3.45 2.65 -6.78
N LYS A 182 -2.74 1.76 -7.48
CA LYS A 182 -3.17 1.21 -8.79
C LYS A 182 -4.55 0.55 -8.73
N HIS A 183 -4.97 0.04 -7.57
CA HIS A 183 -6.25 -0.64 -7.40
C HIS A 183 -7.43 0.33 -7.20
N TYR A 184 -7.16 1.51 -6.62
CA TYR A 184 -8.20 2.43 -6.17
C TYR A 184 -8.37 3.62 -7.12
N ILE A 185 -7.25 4.19 -7.59
CA ILE A 185 -7.24 5.37 -8.46
C ILE A 185 -8.14 5.19 -9.69
N PRO A 186 -8.10 4.08 -10.44
CA PRO A 186 -8.96 3.91 -11.62
C PRO A 186 -10.45 4.09 -11.31
N SER A 187 -10.91 3.55 -10.18
CA SER A 187 -12.32 3.60 -9.79
C SER A 187 -12.73 5.01 -9.37
N ILE A 188 -11.84 5.75 -8.71
CA ILE A 188 -12.05 7.16 -8.35
C ILE A 188 -12.10 8.02 -9.61
N LEU A 189 -11.16 7.85 -10.55
CA LEU A 189 -11.12 8.61 -11.80
C LEU A 189 -12.39 8.40 -12.65
N ILE A 190 -12.88 7.15 -12.74
CA ILE A 190 -14.14 6.84 -13.41
C ILE A 190 -15.31 7.51 -12.69
N LYS A 191 -15.38 7.39 -11.36
CA LYS A 191 -16.46 7.96 -10.56
C LYS A 191 -16.56 9.48 -10.71
N GLU A 192 -15.42 10.17 -10.80
CA GLU A 192 -15.36 11.63 -10.91
C GLU A 192 -15.34 12.13 -12.36
N GLY A 193 -15.42 11.24 -13.35
CA GLY A 193 -15.56 11.60 -14.77
C GLY A 193 -14.27 12.02 -15.47
N TYR A 194 -13.11 11.68 -14.90
CA TYR A 194 -11.80 11.93 -15.52
C TYR A 194 -11.35 10.80 -16.44
N ALA A 195 -11.98 9.63 -16.33
CA ALA A 195 -11.63 8.46 -17.12
C ALA A 195 -12.86 7.60 -17.40
N GLU A 196 -12.74 6.73 -18.40
CA GLU A 196 -13.71 5.70 -18.73
C GLU A 196 -12.99 4.38 -19.02
N LEU A 197 -13.66 3.25 -18.78
CA LEU A 197 -13.17 1.98 -19.27
C LEU A 197 -13.34 1.92 -20.79
N VAL A 198 -12.34 1.41 -21.48
CA VAL A 198 -12.47 1.11 -22.92
C VAL A 198 -13.57 0.06 -23.10
N GLU A 199 -14.42 0.24 -24.10
CA GLU A 199 -15.58 -0.63 -24.35
C GLU A 199 -15.16 -2.11 -24.43
N GLY A 200 -15.76 -2.94 -23.57
CA GLY A 200 -15.45 -4.37 -23.49
C GLY A 200 -14.16 -4.74 -22.74
N SER A 201 -13.45 -3.77 -22.15
CA SER A 201 -12.23 -4.00 -21.37
C SER A 201 -12.43 -3.77 -19.88
N THR A 202 -11.81 -4.63 -19.06
CA THR A 202 -11.68 -4.47 -17.61
C THR A 202 -10.29 -4.04 -17.18
N THR A 203 -9.35 -3.96 -18.15
CA THR A 203 -7.91 -3.74 -17.87
C THR A 203 -7.34 -2.52 -18.57
N GLU A 204 -8.14 -1.82 -19.37
CA GLU A 204 -7.74 -0.64 -20.11
C GLU A 204 -8.60 0.54 -19.69
N LEU A 205 -7.93 1.61 -19.27
CA LEU A 205 -8.58 2.83 -18.80
C LEU A 205 -8.19 3.97 -19.72
N LYS A 206 -9.17 4.62 -20.33
CA LYS A 206 -8.97 5.80 -21.16
C LYS A 206 -9.13 7.04 -20.31
N ILE A 207 -8.07 7.85 -20.25
CA ILE A 207 -8.08 9.13 -19.55
C ILE A 207 -8.61 10.20 -20.50
N HIS A 208 -9.58 11.00 -20.04
CA HIS A 208 -10.11 12.10 -20.83
C HIS A 208 -9.04 13.16 -21.09
N ALA A 209 -9.21 13.95 -22.15
CA ALA A 209 -8.33 15.09 -22.40
C ALA A 209 -8.42 16.05 -21.19
N TYR A 210 -7.32 16.16 -20.46
CA TYR A 210 -7.20 17.02 -19.30
C TYR A 210 -6.75 18.40 -19.76
N GLU A 211 -7.65 19.37 -19.70
CA GLU A 211 -7.33 20.78 -19.82
C GLU A 211 -7.12 21.35 -18.42
N GLU A 212 -5.88 21.70 -18.11
CA GLU A 212 -5.56 22.42 -16.89
C GLU A 212 -6.26 23.78 -16.95
N LYS A 213 -7.36 23.94 -16.22
CA LYS A 213 -8.01 25.24 -16.08
C LYS A 213 -7.10 26.09 -15.20
N THR A 214 -6.21 26.85 -15.84
CA THR A 214 -5.53 27.98 -15.21
C THR A 214 -6.60 28.95 -14.73
N ASN A 215 -6.87 28.94 -13.43
CA ASN A 215 -7.60 29.99 -12.73
C ASN A 215 -6.63 31.11 -12.35
#